data_AF-A0A381R9Y1-F1
#
_entry.id   AF-A0A381R9Y1-F1
#
_cell.length_a   1.000
_cell.length_b   1.000
_cell.length_c   1.000
_cell.angle_alpha   90.00
_cell.angle_beta   90.00
_cell.angle_gamma   90.00
#
_symmetry.space_group_name_H-M   'P 1'
#
loop_
_entity.id
_entity.type
_entity.pdbx_description
1 polymer ?
#
loop_
_entity_poly.entity_id
_entity_poly.type
_entity_poly.pdbx_seq_one_letter_code
_entity_poly.pdbx_strand_id
1 'polypeptide(L)'
;MARHNREGRGTDQLGFKYAISYQPDWLKRIRVTRQLKNGRQSTKGLFRNPARGPEADSGDRIRAGITSDDQALEFEVALTDPQSAVKSIKVVYVLPGENDQMDEIEFAFEGISETRS
;
A
#
# COMPACT_ATOMS: atom_id res chain seq x y z
N MET A 1 -16.13 10.29 -12.78
CA MET A 1 -16.31 10.30 -11.31
C MET A 1 -15.35 9.28 -10.72
N ALA A 2 -14.49 9.67 -9.78
CA ALA A 2 -13.61 8.72 -9.10
C ALA A 2 -14.48 7.68 -8.35
N ARG A 3 -14.24 6.38 -8.59
CA ARG A 3 -15.00 5.32 -7.91
C ARG A 3 -14.72 5.35 -6.40
N HIS A 4 -15.68 4.82 -5.64
CA HIS A 4 -15.49 4.59 -4.21
C HIS A 4 -14.31 3.63 -3.99
N ASN A 5 -13.54 3.84 -2.92
CA ASN A 5 -12.49 2.89 -2.57
C ASN A 5 -13.09 1.50 -2.33
N ARG A 6 -12.33 0.46 -2.66
CA ARG A 6 -12.59 -0.91 -2.22
C ARG A 6 -11.75 -1.22 -0.99
N GLU A 7 -12.18 -2.22 -0.26
CA GLU A 7 -11.48 -2.71 0.92
C GLU A 7 -10.75 -4.03 0.63
N GLY A 8 -9.59 -4.18 1.25
CA GLY A 8 -8.71 -5.33 1.14
C GLY A 8 -8.07 -5.63 2.49
N ARG A 9 -7.42 -6.79 2.59
CA ARG A 9 -6.73 -7.21 3.82
C ARG A 9 -5.43 -7.91 3.49
N GLY A 10 -4.48 -7.80 4.41
CA GLY A 10 -3.16 -8.40 4.29
C GLY A 10 -2.55 -8.73 5.64
N THR A 11 -1.49 -9.53 5.62
CA THR A 11 -0.69 -9.83 6.80
C THR A 11 0.78 -9.76 6.45
N ASP A 12 1.60 -9.12 7.28
CA ASP A 12 3.04 -9.04 7.05
C ASP A 12 3.79 -10.31 7.50
N GLN A 13 5.13 -10.27 7.46
CA GLN A 13 6.02 -11.35 7.84
C GLN A 13 6.08 -11.61 9.36
N LEU A 14 5.63 -10.67 10.19
CA LEU A 14 5.55 -10.82 11.65
C LEU A 14 4.15 -11.25 12.12
N GLY A 15 3.17 -11.27 11.21
CA GLY A 15 1.81 -11.73 11.51
C GLY A 15 0.82 -10.60 11.79
N PHE A 16 1.23 -9.34 11.70
CA PHE A 16 0.34 -8.20 11.91
C PHE A 16 -0.66 -8.06 10.77
N LYS A 17 -1.91 -7.76 11.12
CA LYS A 17 -3.01 -7.62 10.16
C LYS A 17 -3.17 -6.18 9.71
N TYR A 18 -3.49 -6.02 8.44
CA TYR A 18 -3.70 -4.71 7.82
C TYR A 18 -5.04 -4.70 7.07
N ALA A 19 -5.81 -3.65 7.28
CA ALA A 19 -6.92 -3.23 6.43
C ALA A 19 -6.40 -2.24 5.38
N ILE A 20 -6.96 -2.31 4.18
CA ILE A 20 -6.45 -1.60 3.01
C ILE A 20 -7.62 -0.98 2.27
N SER A 21 -7.67 0.34 2.22
CA SER A 21 -8.61 1.06 1.37
C SER A 21 -7.88 1.44 0.08
N TYR A 22 -8.45 1.14 -1.09
CA TYR A 22 -7.74 1.36 -2.37
C TYR A 22 -8.67 1.71 -3.54
N GLN A 23 -8.13 2.46 -4.51
CA GLN A 23 -8.77 2.67 -5.81
C GLN A 23 -8.56 1.42 -6.70
N PRO A 24 -9.63 0.71 -7.10
CA PRO A 24 -9.52 -0.56 -7.83
C PRO A 24 -8.95 -0.42 -9.24
N ASP A 25 -9.10 0.77 -9.83
CA ASP A 25 -8.67 1.08 -11.19
C ASP A 25 -7.19 1.51 -11.28
N TRP A 26 -6.56 1.79 -10.13
CA TRP A 26 -5.14 2.14 -10.09
C TRP A 26 -4.29 1.10 -9.38
N LEU A 27 -4.69 0.57 -8.22
CA LEU A 27 -3.80 -0.27 -7.42
C LEU A 27 -3.68 -1.70 -7.98
N LYS A 28 -2.45 -2.17 -8.23
CA LYS A 28 -2.16 -3.57 -8.60
C LYS A 28 -1.82 -4.43 -7.40
N ARG A 29 -0.90 -3.97 -6.56
CA ARG A 29 -0.45 -4.68 -5.35
C ARG A 29 0.21 -3.75 -4.36
N ILE A 30 0.32 -4.21 -3.12
CA ILE A 30 1.07 -3.56 -2.05
C ILE A 30 2.10 -4.56 -1.53
N ARG A 31 3.35 -4.11 -1.40
CA ARG A 31 4.40 -4.82 -0.67
C ARG A 31 4.70 -4.09 0.63
N VAL A 32 4.94 -4.86 1.68
CA VAL A 32 5.38 -4.36 2.97
C VAL A 32 6.80 -4.83 3.22
N THR A 33 7.65 -3.96 3.72
CA THR A 33 9.04 -4.26 4.05
C THR A 33 9.34 -3.78 5.46
N ARG A 34 9.91 -4.64 6.30
CA ARG A 34 10.33 -4.28 7.68
C ARG A 34 11.73 -4.81 7.97
N GLN A 35 12.36 -4.24 8.97
CA GLN A 35 13.50 -4.87 9.63
C GLN A 35 13.02 -6.02 10.53
N LEU A 36 13.72 -7.15 10.50
CA LEU A 36 13.52 -8.27 11.40
C LEU A 36 14.45 -8.14 12.62
N LYS A 37 14.14 -8.84 13.72
CA LYS A 37 14.95 -8.85 14.95
C LYS A 37 16.43 -9.25 14.75
N ASN A 38 16.75 -9.91 13.64
CA ASN A 38 18.13 -10.27 13.27
C ASN A 38 18.85 -9.19 12.43
N GLY A 39 18.27 -8.00 12.29
CA GLY A 39 18.80 -6.87 11.52
C GLY A 39 18.67 -7.03 10.00
N ARG A 40 17.99 -8.07 9.51
CA ARG A 40 17.72 -8.24 8.07
C ARG A 40 16.42 -7.55 7.67
N GLN A 41 16.46 -6.91 6.51
CA GLN A 41 15.26 -6.41 5.85
C GLN A 41 14.51 -7.56 5.18
N SER A 42 13.18 -7.60 5.33
CA SER A 42 12.32 -8.59 4.71
C SER A 42 11.11 -7.94 4.05
N THR A 43 10.85 -8.30 2.80
CA THR A 43 9.72 -7.81 2.00
C THR A 43 8.70 -8.93 1.79
N LYS A 44 7.42 -8.65 2.06
CA LYS A 44 6.30 -9.55 1.79
C LYS A 44 5.24 -8.86 0.92
N GLY A 45 4.56 -9.61 0.06
CA GLY A 45 3.35 -9.14 -0.59
C GLY A 45 2.25 -8.98 0.46
N LEU A 46 1.83 -7.74 0.72
CA LEU A 46 0.78 -7.46 1.69
C LEU A 46 -0.60 -7.71 1.07
N PHE A 47 -0.80 -7.25 -0.15
CA PHE A 47 -2.06 -7.35 -0.86
C PHE A 47 -1.87 -7.37 -2.37
N ARG A 48 -2.78 -8.04 -3.07
CA ARG A 48 -2.88 -8.02 -4.53
C ARG A 48 -4.33 -7.73 -4.89
N ASN A 49 -4.55 -6.72 -5.74
CA ASN A 49 -5.87 -6.42 -6.25
C ASN A 49 -6.38 -7.66 -7.04
N PRO A 50 -7.57 -8.19 -6.73
CA PRO A 50 -8.13 -9.33 -7.45
C PRO A 50 -8.57 -8.99 -8.88
N ALA A 51 -8.74 -7.70 -9.21
CA ALA A 51 -9.06 -7.28 -10.56
C ALA A 51 -7.94 -7.67 -11.54
N ARG A 52 -8.32 -8.12 -12.75
CA ARG A 52 -7.37 -8.54 -13.79
C ARG A 52 -6.75 -7.37 -14.56
N GLY A 53 -7.29 -6.17 -14.38
CA GLY A 53 -6.90 -4.92 -15.00
C GLY A 53 -7.75 -3.78 -14.44
N PRO A 54 -7.55 -2.55 -14.91
CA PRO A 54 -8.44 -1.46 -14.57
C PRO A 54 -9.84 -1.78 -15.11
N GLU A 55 -10.88 -1.57 -14.31
CA GLU A 55 -12.26 -1.75 -14.77
C GLU A 55 -12.82 -0.45 -15.41
N ALA A 56 -12.13 0.66 -15.19
CA ALA A 56 -12.33 1.96 -15.83
C ALA A 56 -10.98 2.71 -15.87
N ASP A 57 -10.90 3.80 -16.63
CA ASP A 57 -9.73 4.67 -16.60
C ASP A 57 -9.45 5.12 -15.17
N SER A 58 -8.18 5.00 -14.76
CA SER A 58 -7.68 5.61 -13.52
C SER A 58 -7.98 7.10 -13.60
N GLY A 59 -8.93 7.58 -12.78
CA GLY A 59 -9.19 9.02 -12.68
C GLY A 59 -7.95 9.76 -12.19
N ASP A 60 -7.93 11.08 -12.36
CA ASP A 60 -6.80 11.96 -12.04
C ASP A 60 -6.42 11.98 -10.55
N ARG A 61 -7.10 11.23 -9.68
CA ARG A 61 -6.84 11.21 -8.24
C ARG A 61 -6.71 9.79 -7.72
N ILE A 62 -5.52 9.49 -7.21
CA ILE A 62 -5.19 8.25 -6.53
C ILE A 62 -5.45 8.43 -5.04
N ARG A 63 -6.15 7.48 -4.42
CA ARG A 63 -6.35 7.39 -2.97
C ARG A 63 -6.10 5.98 -2.50
N ALA A 64 -5.32 5.84 -1.43
CA ALA A 64 -5.10 4.56 -0.77
C ALA A 64 -4.82 4.79 0.72
N GLY A 65 -5.29 3.88 1.57
CA GLY A 65 -5.08 3.92 3.00
C GLY A 65 -4.70 2.56 3.57
N ILE A 66 -3.96 2.58 4.67
CA ILE A 66 -3.55 1.40 5.43
C ILE A 66 -3.88 1.64 6.89
N THR A 67 -4.51 0.64 7.51
CA THR A 67 -4.76 0.61 8.96
C THR A 67 -4.30 -0.73 9.53
N SER A 68 -3.71 -0.73 10.73
CA SER A 68 -3.36 -1.91 11.51
C SER A 68 -3.70 -1.66 12.98
N ASP A 69 -4.81 -2.21 13.43
CA ASP A 69 -5.28 -2.07 14.82
C ASP A 69 -4.29 -2.68 15.82
N ASP A 70 -3.65 -3.79 15.43
CA ASP A 70 -2.64 -4.50 16.25
C ASP A 70 -1.45 -3.60 16.64
N GLN A 71 -1.21 -2.51 15.89
CA GLN A 71 -0.05 -1.63 16.02
C GLN A 71 -0.41 -0.14 16.11
N ALA A 72 -1.71 0.20 16.20
CA ALA A 72 -2.20 1.57 16.13
C ALA A 72 -1.61 2.37 14.94
N LEU A 73 -1.45 1.71 13.79
CA LEU A 73 -0.95 2.33 12.56
C LEU A 73 -2.12 2.72 11.67
N GLU A 74 -2.19 3.97 11.24
CA GLU A 74 -3.17 4.44 10.27
C GLU A 74 -2.58 5.55 9.41
N PHE A 75 -2.73 5.44 8.09
CA PHE A 75 -2.48 6.56 7.18
C PHE A 75 -3.30 6.47 5.90
N GLU A 76 -3.54 7.62 5.27
CA GLU A 76 -4.07 7.75 3.91
C GLU A 76 -3.09 8.56 3.05
N VAL A 77 -2.93 8.14 1.79
CA VAL A 77 -2.28 8.93 0.73
C VAL A 77 -3.33 9.33 -0.29
N ALA A 78 -3.36 10.61 -0.62
CA ALA A 78 -4.11 11.16 -1.75
C ALA A 78 -3.17 11.94 -2.68
N LEU A 79 -3.15 11.58 -3.96
CA LEU A 79 -2.33 12.21 -4.99
C LEU A 79 -3.20 12.57 -6.18
N THR A 80 -2.98 13.75 -6.77
CA THR A 80 -3.58 14.12 -8.05
C THR A 80 -2.54 13.94 -9.16
N ASP A 81 -2.86 13.13 -10.17
CA ASP A 81 -2.02 12.77 -11.30
C ASP A 81 -2.81 12.91 -12.62
N PRO A 82 -2.96 14.13 -13.16
CA PRO A 82 -3.76 14.38 -14.37
C PRO A 82 -3.19 13.74 -15.64
N GLN A 83 -1.95 13.22 -15.59
CA GLN A 83 -1.29 12.60 -16.74
C GLN A 83 -1.29 11.07 -16.65
N SER A 84 -1.82 10.51 -15.56
CA SER A 84 -1.81 9.08 -15.25
C SER A 84 -0.41 8.47 -15.41
N ALA A 85 0.60 9.19 -14.93
CA ALA A 85 2.02 8.85 -15.07
C ALA A 85 2.62 8.17 -13.82
N VAL A 86 1.93 8.24 -12.68
CA VAL A 86 2.40 7.70 -11.40
C VAL A 86 2.26 6.18 -11.39
N LYS A 87 3.42 5.51 -11.34
CA LYS A 87 3.51 4.04 -11.38
C LYS A 87 3.59 3.39 -10.00
N SER A 88 4.11 4.12 -9.01
CA SER A 88 4.28 3.61 -7.66
C SER A 88 4.32 4.74 -6.65
N ILE A 89 3.92 4.41 -5.42
CA ILE A 89 4.00 5.27 -4.25
C ILE A 89 4.71 4.47 -3.16
N LYS A 90 5.69 5.08 -2.50
CA LYS A 90 6.38 4.50 -1.35
C LYS A 90 6.12 5.36 -0.13
N VAL A 91 5.65 4.73 0.95
CA VAL A 91 5.48 5.35 2.27
C VAL A 91 6.38 4.61 3.24
N VAL A 92 7.22 5.33 3.98
CA VAL A 92 7.96 4.79 5.12
C VAL A 92 7.30 5.33 6.37
N TYR A 93 6.74 4.43 7.18
CA TYR A 93 6.03 4.74 8.41
C TYR A 93 6.90 4.30 9.60
N VAL A 94 7.03 5.16 10.61
CA VAL A 94 7.84 4.89 11.80
C VAL A 94 6.93 4.60 12.98
N LEU A 95 7.12 3.45 13.63
CA LEU A 95 6.46 3.11 14.89
C LEU A 95 7.48 3.09 16.03
N PRO A 96 7.04 3.38 17.27
CA PRO A 96 7.84 3.05 18.45
C PRO A 96 8.02 1.53 18.53
N GLY A 97 9.26 1.06 18.56
CA GLY A 97 9.62 -0.36 18.72
C GLY A 97 10.03 -0.73 20.15
N GLU A 98 10.56 -1.94 20.32
CA GLU A 98 11.12 -2.41 21.60
C GLU A 98 12.44 -1.67 21.91
N ASN A 99 12.70 -1.36 23.19
CA ASN A 99 13.97 -0.77 23.68
C ASN A 99 14.37 0.57 23.04
N ASP A 100 13.43 1.50 22.87
CA ASP A 100 13.64 2.83 22.26
C ASP A 100 14.15 2.79 20.80
N GLN A 101 14.12 1.63 20.15
CA GLN A 101 14.40 1.54 18.72
C GLN A 101 13.14 1.86 17.91
N MET A 102 13.30 2.72 16.91
CA MET A 102 12.23 3.01 15.95
C MET A 102 12.10 1.86 14.95
N ASP A 103 10.88 1.41 14.70
CA ASP A 103 10.56 0.36 13.73
C ASP A 103 10.05 1.00 12.43
N GLU A 104 10.87 0.90 11.38
CA GLU A 104 10.52 1.41 10.06
C GLU A 104 9.77 0.35 9.23
N ILE A 105 8.59 0.73 8.77
CA ILE A 105 7.75 -0.07 7.89
C ILE A 105 7.63 0.66 6.55
N GLU A 106 8.15 0.05 5.49
CA GLU A 106 7.98 0.55 4.14
C GLU A 106 6.79 -0.13 3.45
N PHE A 107 5.83 0.67 2.99
CA PHE A 107 4.73 0.25 2.13
C PHE A 107 4.99 0.74 0.70
N ALA A 108 5.12 -0.20 -0.23
CA ALA A 108 5.24 0.07 -1.65
C ALA A 108 3.93 -0.28 -2.35
N PHE A 109 3.19 0.76 -2.76
CA PHE A 109 2.00 0.67 -3.58
C PHE A 109 2.43 0.67 -5.04
N GLU A 110 2.00 -0.34 -5.80
CA GLU A 110 2.28 -0.43 -7.23
C GLU A 110 1.00 -0.28 -8.02
N GLY A 111 1.02 0.63 -8.99
CA GLY A 111 -0.08 0.86 -9.90
C GLY A 111 -0.21 -0.25 -10.95
N ILE A 112 -1.38 -0.32 -11.58
CA ILE A 112 -1.62 -1.14 -12.75
C ILE A 112 -0.93 -0.44 -13.93
N SER A 113 0.20 -0.95 -14.38
CA SER A 113 0.78 -0.50 -15.64
C SER A 113 -0.09 -1.02 -16.78
N GLU A 114 -0.77 -0.12 -17.48
CA GLU A 114 -1.15 -0.37 -18.85
C GLU A 114 0.11 -0.29 -19.71
N THR A 115 0.42 -1.36 -20.44
CA THR A 115 1.35 -1.25 -21.56
C THR A 115 0.65 -0.35 -22.57
N ARG A 116 0.98 0.94 -22.61
CA ARG A 116 0.59 1.79 -23.73
C ARG A 116 1.21 1.18 -24.98
N SER A 117 0.38 0.55 -25.80
CA SER A 117 0.71 0.06 -27.15
C SER A 117 0.92 1.22 -28.09
#